data_AF-A0AAE8IZG6-F1
#
_entry.id   AF-A0AAE8IZG6-F1
#
_cell.length_a   1.000
_cell.length_b   1.000
_cell.length_c   1.000
_cell.angle_alpha   90.00
_cell.angle_beta   90.00
_cell.angle_gamma   90.00
#
_symmetry.space_group_name_H-M   'P 1'
#
loop_
_entity.id
_entity.type
_entity.pdbx_description
1 polymer ?
#
loop_
_entity_poly.entity_id
_entity_poly.type
_entity_poly.pdbx_seq_one_letter_code
_entity_poly.pdbx_strand_id
1 'polypeptide(L)'
;MLQRIFPYLRSGEKIPHNLMLDALNQITDGLFTDKRRAVASSLSETAGQYLPDEHLLDFISAKINQSDLTTIINERKIFIARLQDLLPSIVQILDLIDFANISSAVHQINDCCRDYPSVMVSEYSSKKRKKILRDINTLITQTNELESLLDQAARHIDIQYAHHKTALHQVLNDSTYYPIRHIEELRGELKVLRFAAELTRYEDENGGTAFYVGDNKGRTHIVECAYRLSLQFQSPEFVTTPGSSFSILCSLIFELASGISDESLAGAINRFARSELRVEIDRDEIISRYENSDEGMREREADNFADVKQRIKELSKSEEFWRKMMSAREWDKFSESQIALRLVDVLEQREKATLTHGPHLVWASQISPSTRQSYMDELLDHEQQRLKLAIEVGQQKRRANLSTRFSEK
;
A
#
# COMPACT_ATOMS: atom_id res chain seq x y z
N MET A 1 -13.81 26.39 16.43
CA MET A 1 -15.17 26.56 15.90
C MET A 1 -15.99 25.28 16.09
N LEU A 2 -15.37 24.11 15.94
CA LEU A 2 -15.89 22.79 16.34
C LEU A 2 -16.45 22.69 17.77
N GLN A 3 -15.97 23.46 18.75
CA GLN A 3 -16.59 23.47 20.08
C GLN A 3 -18.08 23.85 20.06
N ARG A 4 -18.52 24.56 19.01
CA ARG A 4 -19.91 24.99 18.83
C ARG A 4 -20.84 23.85 18.41
N ILE A 5 -20.31 22.70 17.97
CA ILE A 5 -21.13 21.52 17.66
C ILE A 5 -21.37 20.62 18.88
N PHE A 6 -20.57 20.72 19.95
CA PHE A 6 -20.73 19.89 21.17
C PHE A 6 -22.13 19.92 21.80
N PRO A 7 -22.84 21.08 21.89
CA PRO A 7 -24.17 21.10 22.45
C PRO A 7 -25.12 20.14 21.72
N TYR A 8 -25.06 20.15 20.38
CA TYR A 8 -25.87 19.28 19.50
C TYR A 8 -25.47 17.81 19.62
N LEU A 9 -24.17 17.53 19.71
CA LEU A 9 -23.68 16.16 19.93
C LEU A 9 -24.17 15.59 21.26
N ARG A 10 -24.19 16.41 22.33
CA ARG A 10 -24.69 16.01 23.64
C ARG A 10 -26.21 15.89 23.70
N SER A 11 -26.95 16.79 23.04
CA SER A 11 -28.42 16.76 23.02
C SER A 11 -28.98 15.71 22.05
N GLY A 12 -28.16 15.20 21.12
CA GLY A 12 -28.64 14.33 20.04
C GLY A 12 -29.40 15.08 18.95
N GLU A 13 -29.34 16.42 18.94
CA GLU A 13 -30.07 17.26 18.00
C GLU A 13 -29.31 17.45 16.70
N LYS A 14 -30.06 17.74 15.63
CA LYS A 14 -29.52 18.07 14.31
C LYS A 14 -28.56 19.26 14.40
N ILE A 15 -27.35 19.09 13.86
CA ILE A 15 -26.35 20.15 13.79
C ILE A 15 -26.71 21.13 12.65
N PRO A 16 -26.67 22.45 12.85
CA PRO A 16 -26.89 23.42 11.78
C PRO A 16 -25.87 23.25 10.64
N HIS A 17 -26.33 23.39 9.39
CA HIS A 17 -25.52 23.08 8.20
C HIS A 17 -24.17 23.79 8.15
N ASN A 18 -24.15 25.10 8.37
CA ASN A 18 -22.91 25.87 8.32
C ASN A 18 -21.93 25.44 9.43
N LEU A 19 -22.45 25.09 10.62
CA LEU A 19 -21.59 24.60 11.70
C LEU A 19 -21.00 23.22 11.37
N MET A 20 -21.77 22.35 10.72
CA MET A 20 -21.26 21.05 10.26
C MET A 20 -20.24 21.20 9.13
N LEU A 21 -20.47 22.10 8.17
CA LEU A 21 -19.53 22.39 7.10
C LEU A 21 -18.20 22.90 7.66
N ASP A 22 -18.24 23.90 8.54
CA ASP A 22 -17.05 24.47 9.17
C ASP A 22 -16.31 23.42 10.01
N ALA A 23 -17.07 22.58 10.72
CA ALA A 23 -16.54 21.47 11.49
C ALA A 23 -15.80 20.46 10.61
N LEU A 24 -16.44 20.01 9.54
CA LEU A 24 -15.89 19.02 8.65
C LEU A 24 -14.63 19.55 7.95
N ASN A 25 -14.65 20.79 7.46
CA ASN A 25 -13.47 21.43 6.87
C ASN A 25 -12.32 21.48 7.89
N GLN A 26 -12.57 21.92 9.12
CA GLN A 26 -11.54 21.95 10.17
C GLN A 26 -10.94 20.57 10.50
N ILE A 27 -11.72 19.50 10.36
CA ILE A 27 -11.28 18.13 10.63
C ILE A 27 -10.46 17.57 9.46
N THR A 28 -10.88 17.84 8.22
CA THR A 28 -10.30 17.22 7.01
C THR A 28 -9.21 18.06 6.34
N ASP A 29 -9.13 19.35 6.67
CA ASP A 29 -8.18 20.26 6.05
C ASP A 29 -6.75 20.01 6.52
N GLY A 30 -5.83 19.92 5.55
CA GLY A 30 -4.41 19.76 5.81
C GLY A 30 -3.68 21.07 6.09
N LEU A 31 -2.35 20.97 6.15
CA LEU A 31 -1.49 22.14 6.27
C LEU A 31 -1.67 23.06 5.04
N PHE A 32 -1.84 24.37 5.31
CA PHE A 32 -2.01 25.44 4.31
C PHE A 32 -3.36 25.49 3.57
N THR A 33 -4.33 24.66 3.95
CA THR A 33 -5.65 24.65 3.29
C THR A 33 -6.41 25.97 3.44
N ASP A 34 -6.25 26.70 4.55
CA ASP A 34 -6.86 28.03 4.75
C ASP A 34 -6.53 29.01 3.60
N LYS A 35 -5.27 29.01 3.14
CA LYS A 35 -4.84 29.86 2.02
C LYS A 35 -5.48 29.40 0.71
N ARG A 36 -5.55 28.08 0.49
CA ARG A 36 -6.18 27.51 -0.71
C ARG A 36 -7.67 27.82 -0.76
N ARG A 37 -8.38 27.68 0.36
CA ARG A 37 -9.80 28.05 0.49
C ARG A 37 -10.00 29.53 0.24
N ALA A 38 -9.16 30.42 0.78
CA ALA A 38 -9.27 31.85 0.51
C ALA A 38 -9.12 32.19 -0.98
N VAL A 39 -8.15 31.57 -1.67
CA VAL A 39 -7.98 31.73 -3.12
C VAL A 39 -9.17 31.14 -3.88
N ALA A 40 -9.62 29.92 -3.54
CA ALA A 40 -10.78 29.30 -4.17
C ALA A 40 -12.04 30.14 -3.99
N SER A 41 -12.28 30.71 -2.80
CA SER A 41 -13.40 31.61 -2.51
C SER A 41 -13.36 32.89 -3.35
N SER A 42 -12.17 33.40 -3.69
CA SER A 42 -12.05 34.56 -4.59
C SER A 42 -12.43 34.25 -6.04
N LEU A 43 -12.35 32.98 -6.45
CA LEU A 43 -12.75 32.51 -7.78
C LEU A 43 -14.23 32.07 -7.80
N SER A 44 -14.66 31.38 -6.75
CA SER A 44 -16.02 30.94 -6.52
C SER A 44 -16.22 30.69 -5.02
N GLU A 45 -17.07 31.51 -4.39
CA GLU A 45 -17.37 31.39 -2.96
C GLU A 45 -17.85 29.97 -2.60
N THR A 46 -18.75 29.41 -3.41
CA THR A 46 -19.25 28.03 -3.22
C THR A 46 -18.12 27.01 -3.29
N ALA A 47 -17.18 27.15 -4.22
CA ALA A 47 -16.06 26.22 -4.35
C ALA A 47 -15.12 26.30 -3.14
N GLY A 48 -14.78 27.52 -2.68
CA GLY A 48 -13.93 27.69 -1.49
C GLY A 48 -14.56 27.14 -0.20
N GLN A 49 -15.89 27.20 -0.10
CA GLN A 49 -16.63 26.64 1.03
C GLN A 49 -16.75 25.11 0.97
N TYR A 50 -17.16 24.55 -0.17
CA TYR A 50 -17.61 23.16 -0.26
C TYR A 50 -16.60 22.19 -0.87
N LEU A 51 -15.57 22.64 -1.59
CA LEU A 51 -14.60 21.68 -2.12
C LEU A 51 -13.82 21.01 -0.98
N PRO A 52 -13.65 19.67 -1.03
CA PRO A 52 -12.66 18.96 -0.23
C PRO A 52 -11.24 19.48 -0.52
N ASP A 53 -10.32 19.39 0.44
CA ASP A 53 -8.95 19.95 0.32
C ASP A 53 -8.21 19.41 -0.91
N GLU A 54 -8.36 18.10 -1.19
CA GLU A 54 -7.71 17.41 -2.31
C GLU A 54 -8.08 18.00 -3.68
N HIS A 55 -9.24 18.64 -3.81
CA HIS A 55 -9.71 19.21 -5.06
C HIS A 55 -9.46 20.72 -5.18
N LEU A 56 -9.03 21.40 -4.11
CA LEU A 56 -8.84 22.85 -4.12
C LEU A 56 -7.74 23.27 -5.10
N LEU A 57 -6.60 22.59 -5.12
CA LEU A 57 -5.49 22.94 -6.03
C LEU A 57 -5.84 22.66 -7.49
N ASP A 58 -6.51 21.55 -7.77
CA ASP A 58 -6.92 21.20 -9.13
C ASP A 58 -8.00 22.18 -9.64
N PHE A 59 -8.88 22.67 -8.77
CA PHE A 59 -9.80 23.77 -9.10
C PHE A 59 -9.05 25.09 -9.36
N ILE A 60 -8.15 25.51 -8.47
CA ILE A 60 -7.37 26.76 -8.62
C ILE A 60 -6.51 26.73 -9.90
N SER A 61 -5.98 25.56 -10.26
CA SER A 61 -5.18 25.36 -11.48
C SER A 61 -6.01 25.02 -12.73
N ALA A 62 -7.34 25.12 -12.65
CA ALA A 62 -8.27 24.88 -13.75
C ALA A 62 -8.16 23.49 -14.42
N LYS A 63 -7.81 22.46 -13.63
CA LYS A 63 -7.78 21.05 -14.09
C LYS A 63 -9.13 20.34 -13.97
N ILE A 64 -10.04 20.88 -13.14
CA ILE A 64 -11.39 20.36 -12.97
C ILE A 64 -12.33 21.13 -13.91
N ASN A 65 -13.09 20.42 -14.73
CA ASN A 65 -14.11 21.04 -15.58
C ASN A 65 -15.36 21.43 -14.76
N GLN A 66 -16.24 22.26 -15.32
CA GLN A 66 -17.39 22.80 -14.59
C GLN A 66 -18.43 21.72 -14.19
N SER A 67 -18.60 20.67 -15.00
CA SER A 67 -19.53 19.58 -14.68
C SER A 67 -19.05 18.78 -13.47
N ASP A 68 -17.77 18.43 -13.44
CA ASP A 68 -17.17 17.64 -12.35
C ASP A 68 -17.15 18.45 -11.06
N LEU A 69 -16.82 19.74 -11.14
CA LEU A 69 -16.90 20.66 -10.00
C LEU A 69 -18.30 20.68 -9.38
N THR A 70 -19.34 20.76 -10.22
CA THR A 70 -20.73 20.79 -9.76
C THR A 70 -21.13 19.48 -9.10
N THR A 71 -20.72 18.34 -9.67
CA THR A 71 -20.94 17.02 -9.10
C THR A 71 -20.30 16.89 -7.72
N ILE A 72 -19.01 17.21 -7.59
CA ILE A 72 -18.26 17.11 -6.32
C ILE A 72 -18.91 17.97 -5.23
N ILE A 73 -19.28 19.23 -5.56
CA ILE A 73 -19.92 20.14 -4.61
C ILE A 73 -21.29 19.59 -4.15
N ASN A 74 -22.09 19.06 -5.08
CA ASN A 74 -23.40 18.51 -4.75
C ASN A 74 -23.30 17.25 -3.88
N GLU A 75 -22.37 16.34 -4.21
CA GLU A 75 -22.08 15.16 -3.39
C GLU A 75 -21.64 15.55 -1.99
N ARG A 76 -20.75 16.54 -1.87
CA ARG A 76 -20.31 17.05 -0.56
C ARG A 76 -21.46 17.67 0.24
N LYS A 77 -22.35 18.44 -0.40
CA LYS A 77 -23.53 19.02 0.25
C LYS A 77 -24.46 17.93 0.79
N ILE A 78 -24.71 16.90 0.00
CA ILE A 78 -25.54 15.75 0.41
C ILE A 78 -24.90 15.02 1.58
N PHE A 79 -23.59 14.77 1.53
CA PHE A 79 -22.86 14.14 2.62
C PHE A 79 -22.94 14.95 3.92
N ILE A 80 -22.70 16.27 3.85
CA ILE A 80 -22.83 17.17 5.01
C ILE A 80 -24.26 17.16 5.56
N ALA A 81 -25.28 17.16 4.71
CA ALA A 81 -26.67 17.13 5.14
C ALA A 81 -26.97 15.85 5.95
N ARG A 82 -26.49 14.69 5.51
CA ARG A 82 -26.63 13.43 6.27
C ARG A 82 -25.83 13.47 7.57
N LEU A 83 -24.61 14.01 7.55
CA LEU A 83 -23.75 14.12 8.72
C LEU A 83 -24.44 14.93 9.84
N GLN A 84 -25.22 15.97 9.50
CA GLN A 84 -25.96 16.78 10.48
C GLN A 84 -26.92 15.97 11.35
N ASP A 85 -27.55 14.96 10.74
CA ASP A 85 -28.57 14.14 11.38
C ASP A 85 -27.95 12.92 12.06
N LEU A 86 -26.93 12.32 11.45
CA LEU A 86 -26.38 11.03 11.88
C LEU A 86 -25.20 11.16 12.86
N LEU A 87 -24.40 12.24 12.79
CA LEU A 87 -23.21 12.38 13.62
C LEU A 87 -23.49 12.36 15.14
N PRO A 88 -24.55 13.03 15.67
CA PRO A 88 -24.85 12.96 17.11
C PRO A 88 -25.04 11.52 17.59
N SER A 89 -25.78 10.70 16.83
CA SER A 89 -26.02 9.29 17.14
C SER A 89 -24.73 8.45 17.07
N ILE A 90 -23.88 8.70 16.08
CA ILE A 90 -22.58 8.03 15.95
C ILE A 90 -21.68 8.34 17.15
N VAL A 91 -21.60 9.61 17.55
CA VAL A 91 -20.79 10.06 18.70
C VAL A 91 -21.29 9.43 20.01
N GLN A 92 -22.61 9.34 20.20
CA GLN A 92 -23.19 8.68 21.37
C GLN A 92 -22.90 7.17 21.39
N ILE A 93 -23.02 6.48 20.25
CA ILE A 93 -22.76 5.03 20.18
C ILE A 93 -21.28 4.70 20.44
N LEU A 94 -20.37 5.55 19.96
CA LEU A 94 -18.92 5.42 20.18
C LEU A 94 -18.46 5.94 21.55
N ASP A 95 -19.37 6.48 22.37
CA ASP A 95 -19.09 7.11 23.67
C ASP A 95 -17.96 8.17 23.63
N LEU A 96 -17.95 9.00 22.60
CA LEU A 96 -16.88 10.00 22.40
C LEU A 96 -17.17 11.28 23.19
N ILE A 97 -16.29 11.60 24.14
CA ILE A 97 -16.46 12.75 25.05
C ILE A 97 -15.55 13.92 24.64
N ASP A 98 -14.33 13.61 24.22
CA ASP A 98 -13.28 14.58 23.93
C ASP A 98 -13.19 14.94 22.45
N PHE A 99 -12.64 16.13 22.21
CA PHE A 99 -12.55 16.71 20.88
C PHE A 99 -11.65 15.91 19.94
N ALA A 100 -10.52 15.42 20.43
CA ALA A 100 -9.54 14.73 19.60
C ALA A 100 -10.13 13.43 19.05
N ASN A 101 -10.83 12.67 19.89
CA ASN A 101 -11.49 11.44 19.49
C ASN A 101 -12.65 11.66 18.51
N ILE A 102 -13.48 12.69 18.72
CA ILE A 102 -14.55 13.04 17.77
C ILE A 102 -13.95 13.44 16.41
N SER A 103 -12.92 14.28 16.41
CA SER A 103 -12.21 14.67 15.18
C SER A 103 -11.64 13.45 14.46
N SER A 104 -10.98 12.55 15.20
CA SER A 104 -10.42 11.31 14.65
C SER A 104 -11.50 10.41 14.04
N ALA A 105 -12.62 10.21 14.74
CA ALA A 105 -13.73 9.39 14.25
C ALA A 105 -14.35 9.97 12.98
N VAL A 106 -14.63 11.27 12.95
CA VAL A 106 -15.19 11.95 11.77
C VAL A 106 -14.24 11.87 10.57
N HIS A 107 -12.93 12.03 10.78
CA HIS A 107 -11.95 11.90 9.71
C HIS A 107 -11.99 10.49 9.09
N GLN A 108 -11.95 9.45 9.92
CA GLN A 108 -11.99 8.07 9.46
C GLN A 108 -13.31 7.72 8.75
N ILE A 109 -14.44 8.21 9.26
CA ILE A 109 -15.75 8.03 8.62
C ILE A 109 -15.78 8.75 7.27
N ASN A 110 -15.25 9.97 7.18
CA ASN A 110 -15.16 10.72 5.94
C ASN A 110 -14.31 9.97 4.89
N ASP A 111 -13.15 9.44 5.28
CA ASP A 111 -12.31 8.62 4.39
C ASP A 111 -13.06 7.38 3.92
N CYS A 112 -13.70 6.65 4.84
CA CYS A 112 -14.48 5.46 4.51
C CYS A 112 -15.60 5.76 3.50
N CYS A 113 -16.35 6.84 3.71
CA CYS A 113 -17.46 7.25 2.85
C CYS A 113 -16.98 7.76 1.50
N ARG A 114 -15.83 8.45 1.43
CA ARG A 114 -15.22 8.92 0.18
C ARG A 114 -14.77 7.75 -0.69
N ASP A 115 -14.21 6.70 -0.08
CA ASP A 115 -13.68 5.55 -0.82
C ASP A 115 -14.79 4.56 -1.24
N TYR A 116 -15.94 4.58 -0.54
CA TYR A 116 -17.03 3.63 -0.73
C TYR A 116 -17.53 3.49 -2.18
N PRO A 117 -17.75 4.57 -2.98
CA PRO A 117 -18.14 4.45 -4.38
C PRO A 117 -17.14 3.65 -5.22
N SER A 118 -15.84 3.86 -5.01
CA SER A 118 -14.77 3.13 -5.71
C SER A 118 -14.74 1.65 -5.32
N VAL A 119 -15.01 1.33 -4.05
CA VAL A 119 -15.13 -0.06 -3.56
C VAL A 119 -16.37 -0.75 -4.15
N MET A 120 -17.51 -0.04 -4.24
CA MET A 120 -18.76 -0.59 -4.76
C MET A 120 -18.76 -0.88 -6.25
N VAL A 121 -18.02 -0.09 -7.04
CA VAL A 121 -17.92 -0.28 -8.50
C VAL A 121 -16.84 -1.32 -8.86
N SER A 122 -16.00 -1.73 -7.90
CA SER A 122 -14.99 -2.75 -8.12
C SER A 122 -15.62 -4.11 -8.46
N GLU A 123 -14.98 -4.89 -9.33
CA GLU A 123 -15.38 -6.29 -9.57
C GLU A 123 -15.04 -7.17 -8.34
N TYR A 124 -15.80 -8.26 -8.13
CA TYR A 124 -15.48 -9.24 -7.08
C TYR A 124 -14.05 -9.78 -7.22
N SER A 125 -13.32 -9.84 -6.10
CA SER A 125 -11.90 -10.22 -6.05
C SER A 125 -11.61 -11.56 -6.73
N SER A 126 -12.48 -12.55 -6.58
CA SER A 126 -12.29 -13.87 -7.21
C SER A 126 -12.34 -13.82 -8.74
N LYS A 127 -13.21 -13.00 -9.32
CA LYS A 127 -13.28 -12.80 -10.79
C LYS A 127 -12.12 -11.95 -11.27
N LYS A 128 -11.80 -10.89 -10.54
CA LYS A 128 -10.71 -9.95 -10.86
C LYS A 128 -9.34 -10.63 -10.76
N ARG A 129 -9.06 -11.39 -9.69
CA ARG A 129 -7.83 -12.19 -9.54
C ARG A 129 -7.69 -13.22 -10.66
N LYS A 130 -8.76 -13.95 -11.00
CA LYS A 130 -8.75 -14.88 -12.15
C LYS A 130 -8.50 -14.18 -13.49
N LYS A 131 -8.96 -12.93 -13.65
CA LYS A 131 -8.69 -12.12 -14.84
C LYS A 131 -7.23 -11.67 -14.87
N ILE A 132 -6.75 -11.06 -13.78
CA ILE A 132 -5.35 -10.62 -13.64
C ILE A 132 -4.38 -11.78 -13.86
N LEU A 133 -4.60 -12.94 -13.25
CA LEU A 133 -3.75 -14.13 -13.46
C LEU A 133 -3.78 -14.62 -14.91
N ARG A 134 -4.93 -14.53 -15.60
CA ARG A 134 -5.00 -14.82 -17.04
C ARG A 134 -4.22 -13.81 -17.85
N ASP A 135 -4.31 -12.53 -17.52
CA ASP A 135 -3.60 -11.45 -18.21
C ASP A 135 -2.08 -11.57 -17.99
N ILE A 136 -1.63 -11.88 -16.76
CA ILE A 136 -0.22 -12.16 -16.43
C ILE A 136 0.30 -13.36 -17.22
N ASN A 137 -0.44 -14.48 -17.26
CA ASN A 137 -0.02 -15.64 -18.05
C ASN A 137 0.01 -15.35 -19.56
N THR A 138 -0.93 -14.55 -20.05
CA THR A 138 -0.95 -14.09 -21.44
C THR A 138 0.27 -13.22 -21.72
N LEU A 139 0.62 -12.29 -20.82
CA LEU A 139 1.81 -11.44 -20.92
C LEU A 139 3.08 -12.29 -20.98
N ILE A 140 3.24 -13.28 -20.11
CA ILE A 140 4.41 -14.19 -20.12
C ILE A 140 4.51 -14.89 -21.49
N THR A 141 3.39 -15.37 -22.03
CA THR A 141 3.34 -16.09 -23.31
C THR A 141 3.68 -15.17 -24.48
N GLN A 142 3.01 -14.02 -24.58
CA GLN A 142 3.22 -13.05 -25.66
C GLN A 142 4.63 -12.45 -25.63
N THR A 143 5.20 -12.24 -24.44
CA THR A 143 6.56 -11.72 -24.30
C THR A 143 7.59 -12.73 -24.79
N ASN A 144 7.39 -14.03 -24.54
CA ASN A 144 8.22 -15.10 -25.10
C ASN A 144 8.11 -15.18 -26.63
N GLU A 145 6.89 -15.13 -27.16
CA GLU A 145 6.66 -15.16 -28.61
C GLU A 145 7.30 -13.95 -29.29
N LEU A 146 7.13 -12.76 -28.72
CA LEU A 146 7.72 -11.53 -29.24
C LEU A 146 9.25 -11.54 -29.15
N GLU A 147 9.83 -12.02 -28.04
CA GLU A 147 11.28 -12.12 -27.91
C GLU A 147 11.88 -13.06 -28.95
N SER A 148 11.24 -14.20 -29.20
CA SER A 148 11.64 -15.14 -30.25
C SER A 148 11.50 -14.54 -31.65
N LEU A 149 10.44 -13.77 -31.90
CA LEU A 149 10.24 -13.10 -33.19
C LEU A 149 11.29 -12.01 -33.41
N LEU A 150 11.59 -11.23 -32.37
CA LEU A 150 12.63 -10.21 -32.42
C LEU A 150 14.01 -10.83 -32.63
N ASP A 151 14.33 -11.98 -32.05
CA ASP A 151 15.59 -12.70 -32.31
C ASP A 151 15.77 -13.00 -33.81
N GLN A 152 14.70 -13.41 -34.49
CA GLN A 152 14.71 -13.74 -35.91
C GLN A 152 14.74 -12.50 -36.81
N ALA A 153 13.98 -11.46 -36.44
CA ALA A 153 13.78 -10.28 -37.27
C ALA A 153 14.77 -9.14 -36.99
N ALA A 154 15.45 -9.13 -35.84
CA ALA A 154 16.25 -7.99 -35.34
C ALA A 154 17.21 -7.44 -36.40
N ARG A 155 17.94 -8.32 -37.08
CA ARG A 155 18.93 -7.95 -38.11
C ARG A 155 18.35 -7.14 -39.27
N HIS A 156 17.06 -7.28 -39.54
CA HIS A 156 16.37 -6.59 -40.64
C HIS A 156 15.80 -5.23 -40.23
N ILE A 157 15.53 -5.03 -38.95
CA ILE A 157 14.81 -3.85 -38.46
C ILE A 157 15.61 -2.97 -37.50
N ASP A 158 16.75 -3.44 -36.97
CA ASP A 158 17.55 -2.72 -35.96
C ASP A 158 18.02 -1.36 -36.46
N ILE A 159 18.50 -1.28 -37.71
CA ILE A 159 18.96 -0.02 -38.31
C ILE A 159 17.84 1.02 -38.34
N GLN A 160 16.63 0.62 -38.75
CA GLN A 160 15.49 1.54 -38.82
C GLN A 160 15.00 1.94 -37.43
N TYR A 161 15.01 1.00 -36.49
CA TYR A 161 14.67 1.24 -35.08
C TYR A 161 15.62 2.28 -34.45
N ALA A 162 16.93 2.09 -34.62
CA ALA A 162 17.96 2.98 -34.09
C ALA A 162 17.87 4.39 -34.69
N HIS A 163 17.67 4.50 -36.01
CA HIS A 163 17.47 5.79 -36.68
C HIS A 163 16.24 6.53 -36.14
N HIS A 164 15.12 5.83 -35.97
CA HIS A 164 13.89 6.42 -35.46
C HIS A 164 14.05 6.89 -34.00
N LYS A 165 14.67 6.07 -33.14
CA LYS A 165 14.94 6.46 -31.74
C LYS A 165 15.88 7.66 -31.63
N THR A 166 16.86 7.75 -32.52
CA THR A 166 17.76 8.91 -32.59
C THR A 166 17.01 10.19 -32.97
N ALA A 167 16.15 10.13 -33.99
CA ALA A 167 15.32 11.26 -34.39
C ALA A 167 14.35 11.69 -33.27
N LEU A 168 13.70 10.73 -32.61
CA LEU A 168 12.79 10.99 -31.49
C LEU A 168 13.50 11.74 -30.34
N HIS A 169 14.70 11.28 -29.96
CA HIS A 169 15.48 11.92 -28.91
C HIS A 169 15.89 13.35 -29.28
N GLN A 170 16.28 13.59 -30.54
CA GLN A 170 16.64 14.93 -31.02
C GLN A 170 15.45 15.91 -30.97
N VAL A 171 14.23 15.44 -31.21
CA VAL A 171 13.02 16.28 -31.18
C VAL A 171 12.53 16.53 -29.76
N LEU A 172 12.56 15.52 -28.90
CA LEU A 172 11.98 15.62 -27.54
C LEU A 172 12.93 16.24 -26.51
N ASN A 173 14.24 16.32 -26.80
CA ASN A 173 15.24 17.00 -25.98
C ASN A 173 15.23 16.61 -24.47
N ASP A 174 14.81 15.38 -24.18
CA ASP A 174 14.60 14.91 -22.82
C ASP A 174 15.87 14.22 -22.29
N SER A 175 16.68 14.96 -21.53
CA SER A 175 17.93 14.48 -20.93
C SER A 175 17.73 13.39 -19.86
N THR A 176 16.49 13.10 -19.49
CA THR A 176 16.12 12.10 -18.47
C THR A 176 15.82 10.72 -19.06
N TYR A 177 15.81 10.59 -20.39
CA TYR A 177 15.41 9.38 -21.08
C TYR A 177 16.64 8.57 -21.51
N TYR A 178 16.93 7.43 -20.85
CA TYR A 178 17.87 6.43 -21.36
C TYR A 178 17.18 5.68 -22.52
N PRO A 179 17.47 5.97 -23.81
CA PRO A 179 16.74 5.34 -24.88
C PRO A 179 17.30 3.94 -25.09
N ILE A 180 16.42 2.94 -25.11
CA ILE A 180 16.68 1.66 -25.78
C ILE A 180 17.02 1.98 -27.23
N ARG A 181 18.29 1.92 -27.62
CA ARG A 181 18.77 2.31 -28.95
C ARG A 181 18.74 1.16 -29.94
N HIS A 182 18.89 -0.06 -29.43
CA HIS A 182 18.99 -1.27 -30.24
C HIS A 182 17.91 -2.29 -29.85
N ILE A 183 17.54 -3.13 -30.81
CA ILE A 183 16.55 -4.19 -30.59
C ILE A 183 17.03 -5.21 -29.56
N GLU A 184 18.33 -5.44 -29.45
CA GLU A 184 18.89 -6.32 -28.41
C GLU A 184 18.65 -5.78 -26.99
N GLU A 185 18.68 -4.47 -26.81
CA GLU A 185 18.33 -3.83 -25.53
C GLU A 185 16.83 -4.00 -25.24
N LEU A 186 15.97 -3.86 -26.26
CA LEU A 186 14.53 -4.12 -26.14
C LEU A 186 14.25 -5.57 -25.75
N ARG A 187 14.97 -6.53 -26.34
CA ARG A 187 14.88 -7.94 -25.98
C ARG A 187 15.30 -8.19 -24.53
N GLY A 188 16.32 -7.49 -24.04
CA GLY A 188 16.70 -7.50 -22.63
C GLY A 188 15.56 -7.05 -21.72
N GLU A 189 14.92 -5.92 -22.04
CA GLU A 189 13.78 -5.39 -21.28
C GLU A 189 12.57 -6.32 -21.32
N LEU A 190 12.29 -6.98 -22.45
CA LEU A 190 11.23 -8.00 -22.54
C LEU A 190 11.51 -9.19 -21.61
N LYS A 191 12.77 -9.63 -21.49
CA LYS A 191 13.15 -10.70 -20.55
C LYS A 191 12.96 -10.26 -19.09
N VAL A 192 13.27 -9.00 -18.76
CA VAL A 192 13.01 -8.43 -17.42
C VAL A 192 11.51 -8.37 -17.14
N LEU A 193 10.70 -7.89 -18.10
CA LEU A 193 9.24 -7.83 -17.99
C LEU A 193 8.64 -9.22 -17.76
N ARG A 194 9.09 -10.22 -18.53
CA ARG A 194 8.69 -11.62 -18.35
C ARG A 194 9.02 -12.11 -16.94
N PHE A 195 10.25 -11.91 -16.48
CA PHE A 195 10.66 -12.31 -15.15
C PHE A 195 9.81 -11.65 -14.06
N ALA A 196 9.49 -10.36 -14.17
CA ALA A 196 8.63 -9.65 -13.23
C ALA A 196 7.20 -10.24 -13.20
N ALA A 197 6.65 -10.62 -14.36
CA ALA A 197 5.35 -11.27 -14.45
C ALA A 197 5.38 -12.68 -13.82
N GLU A 198 6.44 -13.45 -14.04
CA GLU A 198 6.62 -14.77 -13.41
C GLU A 198 6.80 -14.68 -11.90
N LEU A 199 7.56 -13.69 -11.42
CA LEU A 199 7.71 -13.40 -10.00
C LEU A 199 6.37 -13.05 -9.36
N THR A 200 5.60 -12.15 -9.97
CA THR A 200 4.27 -11.74 -9.49
C THR A 200 3.32 -12.94 -9.36
N ARG A 201 3.36 -13.87 -10.33
CA ARG A 201 2.58 -15.11 -10.28
C ARG A 201 3.05 -16.02 -9.14
N TYR A 202 4.37 -16.18 -8.98
CA TYR A 202 4.95 -17.03 -7.94
C TYR A 202 4.62 -16.51 -6.53
N GLU A 203 4.69 -15.20 -6.31
CA GLU A 203 4.31 -14.56 -5.05
C GLU A 203 2.83 -14.78 -4.69
N ASP A 204 1.94 -14.68 -5.69
CA ASP A 204 0.50 -14.92 -5.51
C ASP A 204 0.16 -16.38 -5.17
N GLU A 205 0.90 -17.34 -5.74
CA GLU A 205 0.72 -18.78 -5.50
C GLU A 205 1.27 -19.24 -4.15
N ASN A 206 2.38 -18.67 -3.69
CA ASN A 206 3.13 -19.15 -2.52
C ASN A 206 2.94 -18.30 -1.26
N GLY A 207 1.98 -17.36 -1.27
CA GLY A 207 1.62 -16.59 -0.07
C GLY A 207 2.68 -15.57 0.36
N GLY A 208 3.41 -14.99 -0.61
CA GLY A 208 4.23 -13.80 -0.37
C GLY A 208 3.36 -12.54 -0.26
N THR A 209 3.88 -11.40 -0.71
CA THR A 209 3.08 -10.18 -0.95
C THR A 209 2.24 -10.36 -2.22
N ALA A 210 1.09 -11.04 -2.10
CA ALA A 210 0.15 -11.17 -3.22
C ALA A 210 -0.25 -9.78 -3.77
N PHE A 211 -0.41 -9.68 -5.09
CA PHE A 211 -0.79 -8.41 -5.72
C PHE A 211 -2.18 -7.96 -5.24
N TYR A 212 -2.36 -6.65 -5.10
CA TYR A 212 -3.63 -6.11 -4.62
C TYR A 212 -4.77 -6.39 -5.60
N VAL A 213 -5.83 -7.02 -5.10
CA VAL A 213 -7.08 -7.23 -5.84
C VAL A 213 -8.21 -6.53 -5.10
N GLY A 214 -8.59 -5.34 -5.59
CA GLY A 214 -9.80 -4.67 -5.11
C GLY A 214 -11.02 -5.59 -5.22
N ASP A 215 -11.84 -5.63 -4.19
CA ASP A 215 -13.00 -6.51 -4.05
C ASP A 215 -14.28 -5.68 -3.95
N ASN A 216 -15.38 -6.16 -4.53
CA ASN A 216 -16.71 -5.59 -4.31
C ASN A 216 -17.19 -5.94 -2.90
N LYS A 217 -16.68 -5.20 -1.93
CA LYS A 217 -16.88 -5.44 -0.51
C LYS A 217 -17.43 -4.20 0.18
N GLY A 218 -18.23 -3.37 -0.51
CA GLY A 218 -18.74 -2.12 0.06
C GLY A 218 -19.36 -2.29 1.45
N ARG A 219 -20.24 -3.29 1.64
CA ARG A 219 -20.80 -3.59 2.98
C ARG A 219 -19.75 -4.04 4.00
N THR A 220 -18.75 -4.81 3.58
CA THR A 220 -17.66 -5.25 4.46
C THR A 220 -16.73 -4.10 4.81
N HIS A 221 -16.46 -3.18 3.88
CA HIS A 221 -15.69 -1.95 4.10
C HIS A 221 -16.32 -1.07 5.18
N ILE A 222 -17.65 -0.93 5.17
CA ILE A 222 -18.37 -0.24 6.25
C ILE A 222 -18.22 -0.97 7.59
N VAL A 223 -18.37 -2.29 7.61
CA VAL A 223 -18.23 -3.09 8.85
C VAL A 223 -16.80 -3.01 9.38
N GLU A 224 -15.80 -3.03 8.51
CA GLU A 224 -14.39 -2.89 8.86
C GLU A 224 -14.11 -1.51 9.48
N CYS A 225 -14.60 -0.43 8.85
CA CYS A 225 -14.48 0.91 9.42
C CYS A 225 -15.13 0.99 10.80
N ALA A 226 -16.36 0.48 10.95
CA ALA A 226 -17.06 0.46 12.23
C ALA A 226 -16.28 -0.36 13.29
N TYR A 227 -15.69 -1.49 12.89
CA TYR A 227 -14.89 -2.34 13.76
C TYR A 227 -13.62 -1.65 14.25
N ARG A 228 -12.87 -1.00 13.36
CA ARG A 228 -11.67 -0.23 13.73
C ARG A 228 -11.99 0.90 14.69
N LEU A 229 -13.06 1.66 14.43
CA LEU A 229 -13.55 2.69 15.34
C LEU A 229 -13.91 2.10 16.72
N SER A 230 -14.62 0.97 16.72
CA SER A 230 -15.03 0.29 17.96
C SER A 230 -13.83 -0.22 18.77
N LEU A 231 -12.78 -0.72 18.11
CA LEU A 231 -11.55 -1.14 18.76
C LEU A 231 -10.78 0.05 19.35
N GLN A 232 -10.64 1.13 18.58
CA GLN A 232 -9.91 2.33 18.98
C GLN A 232 -10.56 3.01 20.20
N PHE A 233 -11.89 3.18 20.15
CA PHE A 233 -12.64 3.89 21.19
C PHE A 233 -13.24 2.97 22.26
N GLN A 234 -13.02 1.66 22.13
CA GLN A 234 -13.52 0.63 23.05
C GLN A 234 -15.06 0.63 23.21
N SER A 235 -15.77 1.16 22.21
CA SER A 235 -17.23 1.24 22.17
C SER A 235 -17.71 1.44 20.73
N PRO A 236 -18.82 0.82 20.31
CA PRO A 236 -19.59 -0.21 21.01
C PRO A 236 -18.90 -1.58 20.95
N GLU A 237 -19.26 -2.49 21.85
CA GLU A 237 -18.77 -3.87 21.78
C GLU A 237 -19.16 -4.55 20.45
N PHE A 238 -18.23 -5.33 19.89
CA PHE A 238 -18.49 -6.09 18.67
C PHE A 238 -19.46 -7.25 18.92
N VAL A 239 -20.73 -7.02 18.60
CA VAL A 239 -21.82 -7.99 18.76
C VAL A 239 -22.51 -8.23 17.42
N THR A 240 -22.53 -9.49 16.97
CA THR A 240 -23.09 -9.88 15.65
C THR A 240 -24.62 -9.92 15.60
N THR A 241 -25.29 -9.74 16.74
CA THR A 241 -26.75 -9.74 16.87
C THR A 241 -27.35 -8.51 16.17
N PRO A 242 -28.38 -8.68 15.31
CA PRO A 242 -29.09 -7.54 14.73
C PRO A 242 -29.65 -6.61 15.80
N GLY A 243 -29.55 -5.30 15.58
CA GLY A 243 -30.03 -4.29 16.54
C GLY A 243 -29.08 -4.01 17.71
N SER A 244 -27.90 -4.64 17.76
CA SER A 244 -26.83 -4.21 18.65
C SER A 244 -26.35 -2.79 18.31
N SER A 245 -25.77 -2.08 19.28
CA SER A 245 -25.17 -0.76 19.03
C SER A 245 -24.13 -0.80 17.91
N PHE A 246 -23.35 -1.88 17.81
CA PHE A 246 -22.42 -2.10 16.69
C PHE A 246 -23.14 -2.24 15.34
N SER A 247 -24.25 -3.00 15.29
CA SER A 247 -25.06 -3.11 14.07
C SER A 247 -25.66 -1.75 13.67
N ILE A 248 -26.08 -0.95 14.65
CA ILE A 248 -26.62 0.40 14.41
C ILE A 248 -25.52 1.31 13.87
N LEU A 249 -24.32 1.30 14.47
CA LEU A 249 -23.16 2.06 13.98
C LEU A 249 -22.85 1.72 12.52
N CYS A 250 -22.82 0.43 12.17
CA CYS A 250 -22.63 -0.02 10.79
C CYS A 250 -23.68 0.59 9.85
N SER A 251 -24.96 0.56 10.23
CA SER A 251 -26.05 1.10 9.42
C SER A 251 -25.96 2.63 9.26
N LEU A 252 -25.58 3.37 10.30
CA LEU A 252 -25.40 4.82 10.24
C LEU A 252 -24.25 5.22 9.28
N ILE A 253 -23.11 4.53 9.36
CA ILE A 253 -21.98 4.78 8.44
C ILE A 253 -22.35 4.37 7.00
N PHE A 254 -23.11 3.29 6.83
CA PHE A 254 -23.61 2.88 5.52
C PHE A 254 -24.55 3.91 4.91
N GLU A 255 -25.43 4.51 5.71
CA GLU A 255 -26.33 5.57 5.26
C GLU A 255 -25.54 6.83 4.86
N LEU A 256 -24.51 7.20 5.62
CA LEU A 256 -23.60 8.30 5.25
C LEU A 256 -22.97 8.05 3.87
N ALA A 257 -22.41 6.86 3.66
CA ALA A 257 -21.68 6.50 2.44
C ALA A 257 -22.60 6.30 1.22
N SER A 258 -23.73 5.60 1.39
CA SER A 258 -24.58 5.15 0.28
C SER A 258 -25.83 6.01 0.07
N GLY A 259 -26.33 6.65 1.13
CA GLY A 259 -27.60 7.36 1.14
C GLY A 259 -28.85 6.50 1.28
N ILE A 260 -28.68 5.21 1.53
CA ILE A 260 -29.77 4.27 1.76
C ILE A 260 -29.93 4.10 3.27
N SER A 261 -31.10 4.49 3.79
CA SER A 261 -31.45 4.30 5.21
C SER A 261 -31.92 2.87 5.48
N ASP A 262 -31.87 2.46 6.74
CA ASP A 262 -32.47 1.22 7.27
C ASP A 262 -31.98 -0.11 6.64
N GLU A 263 -30.85 -0.08 5.91
CA GLU A 263 -30.29 -1.29 5.31
C GLU A 263 -29.65 -2.19 6.39
N SER A 264 -30.04 -3.46 6.39
CA SER A 264 -29.47 -4.44 7.29
C SER A 264 -28.09 -4.92 6.81
N LEU A 265 -27.08 -4.75 7.67
CA LEU A 265 -25.73 -5.26 7.47
C LEU A 265 -25.44 -6.56 8.21
N ALA A 266 -26.45 -7.20 8.82
CA ALA A 266 -26.27 -8.40 9.64
C ALA A 266 -25.52 -9.54 8.91
N GLY A 267 -25.79 -9.73 7.61
CA GLY A 267 -25.06 -10.72 6.79
C GLY A 267 -23.59 -10.37 6.56
N ALA A 268 -23.26 -9.08 6.42
CA ALA A 268 -21.87 -8.62 6.30
C ALA A 268 -21.13 -8.73 7.64
N ILE A 269 -21.76 -8.32 8.74
CA ILE A 269 -21.23 -8.43 10.11
C ILE A 269 -20.89 -9.89 10.44
N ASN A 270 -21.81 -10.83 10.19
CA ASN A 270 -21.58 -12.25 10.45
C ASN A 270 -20.44 -12.86 9.60
N ARG A 271 -20.29 -12.42 8.34
CA ARG A 271 -19.17 -12.87 7.49
C ARG A 271 -17.85 -12.28 7.96
N PHE A 272 -17.83 -10.99 8.32
CA PHE A 272 -16.65 -10.31 8.84
C PHE A 272 -16.19 -10.93 10.17
N ALA A 273 -17.11 -11.28 11.07
CA ALA A 273 -16.82 -11.92 12.36
C ALA A 273 -15.97 -13.20 12.23
N ARG A 274 -16.10 -13.92 11.12
CA ARG A 274 -15.40 -15.18 10.81
C ARG A 274 -14.26 -15.00 9.80
N SER A 275 -13.99 -13.78 9.36
CA SER A 275 -13.01 -13.50 8.30
C SER A 275 -11.59 -13.48 8.83
N GLU A 276 -10.63 -13.87 7.98
CA GLU A 276 -9.19 -13.73 8.28
C GLU A 276 -8.79 -12.26 8.50
N LEU A 277 -9.44 -11.34 7.78
CA LEU A 277 -9.23 -9.89 7.93
C LEU A 277 -9.48 -9.41 9.36
N ARG A 278 -10.53 -9.90 10.03
CA ARG A 278 -10.77 -9.55 11.44
C ARG A 278 -9.62 -10.04 12.32
N VAL A 279 -9.16 -11.28 12.09
CA VAL A 279 -8.06 -11.88 12.87
C VAL A 279 -6.76 -11.10 12.66
N GLU A 280 -6.53 -10.60 11.45
CA GLU A 280 -5.41 -9.71 11.13
C GLU A 280 -5.52 -8.37 11.89
N ILE A 281 -6.66 -7.69 11.81
CA ILE A 281 -6.90 -6.44 12.55
C ILE A 281 -6.72 -6.63 14.06
N ASP A 282 -7.22 -7.75 14.62
CA ASP A 282 -7.06 -8.06 16.04
C ASP A 282 -5.58 -8.25 16.42
N ARG A 283 -4.79 -8.91 15.56
CA ARG A 283 -3.35 -9.07 15.78
C ARG A 283 -2.61 -7.74 15.69
N ASP A 284 -2.91 -6.94 14.69
CA ASP A 284 -2.27 -5.64 14.47
C ASP A 284 -2.57 -4.69 15.63
N GLU A 285 -3.81 -4.71 16.14
CA GLU A 285 -4.19 -3.92 17.31
C GLU A 285 -3.47 -4.40 18.58
N ILE A 286 -3.31 -5.71 18.79
CA ILE A 286 -2.54 -6.25 19.92
C ILE A 286 -1.08 -5.80 19.84
N ILE A 287 -0.47 -5.88 18.65
CA ILE A 287 0.91 -5.45 18.41
C ILE A 287 1.04 -3.94 18.68
N SER A 288 0.15 -3.12 18.09
CA SER A 288 0.13 -1.67 18.28
C SER A 288 -0.01 -1.28 19.74
N ARG A 289 -0.92 -1.92 20.50
CA ARG A 289 -1.09 -1.66 21.93
C ARG A 289 0.15 -2.02 22.73
N TYR A 290 0.82 -3.12 22.37
CA TYR A 290 2.06 -3.53 23.01
C TYR A 290 3.19 -2.54 22.71
N GLU A 291 3.41 -2.21 21.44
CA GLU A 291 4.47 -1.28 21.00
C GLU A 291 4.33 0.11 21.64
N ASN A 292 3.09 0.57 21.85
CA ASN A 292 2.80 1.86 22.49
C ASN A 292 2.62 1.77 24.02
N SER A 293 2.75 0.59 24.63
CA SER A 293 2.68 0.43 26.08
C SER A 293 3.98 0.84 26.76
N ASP A 294 3.93 1.18 28.05
CA ASP A 294 5.13 1.46 28.85
C ASP A 294 6.15 0.30 28.82
N GLU A 295 5.69 -0.95 28.66
CA GLU A 295 6.54 -2.13 28.58
C GLU A 295 7.21 -2.23 27.20
N GLY A 296 6.45 -2.15 26.10
CA GLY A 296 7.00 -2.18 24.74
C GLY A 296 7.89 -0.97 24.43
N MET A 297 7.53 0.21 24.92
CA MET A 297 8.37 1.41 24.84
C MET A 297 9.67 1.21 25.62
N ARG A 298 9.61 0.67 26.85
CA ARG A 298 10.82 0.35 27.63
C ARG A 298 11.68 -0.71 26.97
N GLU A 299 11.10 -1.74 26.37
CA GLU A 299 11.86 -2.75 25.62
C GLU A 299 12.55 -2.14 24.41
N ARG A 300 11.84 -1.30 23.65
CA ARG A 300 12.40 -0.59 22.49
C ARG A 300 13.49 0.39 22.87
N GLU A 301 13.30 1.14 23.95
CA GLU A 301 14.27 2.10 24.47
C GLU A 301 15.47 1.41 25.14
N ALA A 302 15.26 0.24 25.75
CA ALA A 302 16.34 -0.58 26.33
C ALA A 302 17.14 -1.32 25.25
N ASP A 303 16.50 -1.67 24.14
CA ASP A 303 17.13 -2.31 22.99
C ASP A 303 17.42 -1.29 21.88
N ASN A 304 18.54 -0.58 22.02
CA ASN A 304 19.11 0.31 21.00
C ASN A 304 19.29 -0.34 19.61
N PHE A 305 19.04 -1.65 19.47
CA PHE A 305 19.18 -2.45 18.26
C PHE A 305 17.85 -3.09 17.79
N ALA A 306 16.70 -2.74 18.38
CA ALA A 306 15.40 -3.31 18.02
C ALA A 306 15.09 -3.17 16.51
N ASP A 307 15.25 -1.95 15.97
CA ASP A 307 15.02 -1.66 14.55
C ASP A 307 15.97 -2.47 13.63
N VAL A 308 17.19 -2.76 14.10
CA VAL A 308 18.20 -3.55 13.38
C VAL A 308 17.82 -5.03 13.38
N LYS A 309 17.40 -5.56 14.53
CA LYS A 309 16.92 -6.94 14.66
C LYS A 309 15.69 -7.17 13.78
N GLN A 310 14.76 -6.21 13.75
CA GLN A 310 13.62 -6.24 12.85
C GLN A 310 14.06 -6.25 11.38
N ARG A 311 14.96 -5.35 11.00
CA ARG A 311 15.50 -5.30 9.63
C ARG A 311 16.18 -6.60 9.22
N ILE A 312 16.99 -7.20 10.10
CA ILE A 312 17.66 -8.49 9.86
C ILE A 312 16.62 -9.61 9.70
N LYS A 313 15.56 -9.60 10.52
CA LYS A 313 14.46 -10.58 10.44
C LYS A 313 13.71 -10.47 9.11
N GLU A 314 13.39 -9.27 8.65
CA GLU A 314 12.79 -9.02 7.33
C GLU A 314 13.68 -9.50 6.19
N LEU A 315 14.97 -9.16 6.23
CA LEU A 315 15.95 -9.59 5.23
C LEU A 315 16.13 -11.11 5.23
N SER A 316 16.05 -11.77 6.39
CA SER A 316 16.13 -13.23 6.50
C SER A 316 14.91 -13.92 5.88
N LYS A 317 13.70 -13.37 6.08
CA LYS A 317 12.49 -13.84 5.37
C LYS A 317 12.63 -13.66 3.85
N SER A 318 13.18 -12.53 3.41
CA SER A 318 13.43 -12.28 1.98
C SER A 318 14.44 -13.26 1.41
N GLU A 319 15.53 -13.54 2.13
CA GLU A 319 16.53 -14.54 1.74
C GLU A 319 15.88 -15.92 1.57
N GLU A 320 15.08 -16.36 2.56
CA GLU A 320 14.37 -17.63 2.51
C GLU A 320 13.43 -17.72 1.30
N PHE A 321 12.71 -16.64 1.00
CA PHE A 321 11.84 -16.54 -0.16
C PHE A 321 12.62 -16.75 -1.48
N TRP A 322 13.73 -16.03 -1.68
CA TRP A 322 14.53 -16.15 -2.91
C TRP A 322 15.18 -17.53 -3.05
N ARG A 323 15.62 -18.14 -1.94
CA ARG A 323 16.14 -19.52 -1.95
C ARG A 323 15.07 -20.53 -2.32
N LYS A 324 13.86 -20.40 -1.75
CA LYS A 324 12.70 -21.23 -2.09
C LYS A 324 12.35 -21.10 -3.56
N MET A 325 12.27 -19.88 -4.08
CA MET A 325 11.99 -19.61 -5.50
C MET A 325 13.02 -20.27 -6.42
N MET A 326 14.32 -20.14 -6.12
CA MET A 326 15.39 -20.77 -6.90
C MET A 326 15.24 -22.30 -6.95
N SER A 327 14.82 -22.92 -5.85
CA SER A 327 14.64 -24.38 -5.75
C SER A 327 13.29 -24.91 -6.24
N ALA A 328 12.32 -24.04 -6.51
CA ALA A 328 10.93 -24.46 -6.72
C ALA A 328 10.70 -25.15 -8.08
N ARG A 329 11.48 -24.79 -9.10
CA ARG A 329 11.40 -25.34 -10.46
C ARG A 329 12.69 -25.06 -11.22
N GLU A 330 12.86 -25.71 -12.36
CA GLU A 330 13.90 -25.34 -13.31
C GLU A 330 13.56 -23.99 -13.96
N TRP A 331 14.45 -23.02 -13.80
CA TRP A 331 14.34 -21.69 -14.38
C TRP A 331 15.21 -21.60 -15.62
N ASP A 332 14.83 -20.76 -16.58
CA ASP A 332 15.74 -20.46 -17.68
C ASP A 332 16.94 -19.64 -17.17
N LYS A 333 18.08 -19.75 -17.87
CA LYS A 333 19.35 -19.12 -17.45
C LYS A 333 19.24 -17.64 -17.12
N PHE A 334 18.40 -16.90 -17.85
CA PHE A 334 18.20 -15.48 -17.56
C PHE A 334 17.48 -15.31 -16.23
N SER A 335 16.36 -16.00 -16.02
CA SER A 335 15.61 -15.94 -14.76
C SER A 335 16.43 -16.42 -13.56
N GLU A 336 17.20 -17.51 -13.69
CA GLU A 336 18.16 -17.94 -12.66
C GLU A 336 19.12 -16.82 -12.26
N SER A 337 19.66 -16.10 -13.26
CA SER A 337 20.58 -14.99 -13.01
C SER A 337 19.90 -13.82 -12.29
N GLN A 338 18.62 -13.54 -12.58
CA GLN A 338 17.87 -12.47 -11.91
C GLN A 338 17.55 -12.83 -10.46
N ILE A 339 17.14 -14.08 -10.19
CA ILE A 339 16.91 -14.58 -8.83
C ILE A 339 18.21 -14.51 -8.03
N ALA A 340 19.33 -14.95 -8.61
CA ALA A 340 20.64 -14.89 -7.96
C ALA A 340 21.08 -13.44 -7.67
N LEU A 341 20.83 -12.50 -8.59
CA LEU A 341 21.14 -11.09 -8.40
C LEU A 341 20.34 -10.48 -7.23
N ARG A 342 19.05 -10.78 -7.14
CA ARG A 342 18.20 -10.35 -6.00
C ARG A 342 18.63 -10.98 -4.68
N LEU A 343 18.99 -12.26 -4.69
CA LEU A 343 19.50 -12.93 -3.49
C LEU A 343 20.80 -12.28 -2.99
N VAL A 344 21.73 -11.93 -3.90
CA VAL A 344 22.97 -11.24 -3.51
C VAL A 344 22.69 -9.85 -2.95
N ASP A 345 21.80 -9.07 -3.56
CA ASP A 345 21.40 -7.76 -3.03
C ASP A 345 20.83 -7.86 -1.59
N VAL A 346 19.96 -8.84 -1.33
CA VAL A 346 19.43 -9.09 0.04
C VAL A 346 20.55 -9.44 1.02
N LEU A 347 21.51 -10.26 0.61
CA LEU A 347 22.64 -10.65 1.46
C LEU A 347 23.58 -9.47 1.76
N GLU A 348 23.89 -8.65 0.76
CA GLU A 348 24.69 -7.43 0.93
C GLU A 348 23.98 -6.43 1.87
N GLN A 349 22.66 -6.25 1.72
CA GLN A 349 21.87 -5.41 2.62
C GLN A 349 21.86 -5.94 4.05
N ARG A 350 21.79 -7.27 4.22
CA ARG A 350 21.84 -7.91 5.55
C ARG A 350 23.19 -7.72 6.21
N GLU A 351 24.26 -7.91 5.46
CA GLU A 351 25.62 -7.67 5.94
C GLU A 351 25.79 -6.20 6.34
N LYS A 352 25.38 -5.25 5.50
CA LYS A 352 25.44 -3.82 5.83
C LYS A 352 24.65 -3.49 7.10
N ALA A 353 23.45 -4.03 7.26
CA ALA A 353 22.65 -3.85 8.48
C ALA A 353 23.36 -4.40 9.71
N THR A 354 24.00 -5.57 9.58
CA THR A 354 24.78 -6.22 10.63
C THR A 354 26.07 -5.45 10.96
N LEU A 355 26.74 -4.85 9.97
CA LEU A 355 27.99 -4.11 10.17
C LEU A 355 27.77 -2.69 10.70
N THR A 356 26.70 -2.01 10.25
CA THR A 356 26.46 -0.60 10.58
C THR A 356 25.84 -0.46 11.98
N HIS A 357 25.04 -1.45 12.40
CA HIS A 357 24.30 -1.39 13.66
C HIS A 357 24.13 -2.75 14.36
N GLY A 358 24.93 -3.78 14.03
CA GLY A 358 24.69 -5.12 14.55
C GLY A 358 24.93 -5.27 16.06
N PRO A 359 24.43 -6.36 16.65
CA PRO A 359 24.54 -6.69 18.08
C PRO A 359 25.98 -7.02 18.54
N HIS A 360 27.00 -6.64 17.77
CA HIS A 360 28.40 -7.02 17.98
C HIS A 360 29.30 -5.88 18.49
N LEU A 361 28.74 -4.74 18.91
CA LEU A 361 29.43 -3.84 19.85
C LEU A 361 29.23 -4.30 21.30
N VAL A 362 29.30 -5.62 21.54
CA VAL A 362 29.57 -6.14 22.87
C VAL A 362 31.08 -6.04 23.06
N TRP A 363 31.52 -5.35 24.11
CA TRP A 363 32.94 -5.28 24.43
C TRP A 363 33.47 -6.72 24.54
N ALA A 364 34.58 -7.03 23.87
CA ALA A 364 35.15 -8.38 23.82
C ALA A 364 35.38 -9.02 25.21
N SER A 365 35.38 -8.21 26.27
CA SER A 365 35.43 -8.60 27.68
C SER A 365 34.16 -9.26 28.23
N GLN A 366 33.02 -9.20 27.55
CA GLN A 366 31.72 -9.66 28.06
C GLN A 366 31.22 -10.98 27.42
N ILE A 367 31.95 -11.55 26.45
CA ILE A 367 31.54 -12.78 25.75
C ILE A 367 32.33 -13.97 26.32
N SER A 368 31.63 -15.04 26.71
CA SER A 368 32.27 -16.29 27.14
C SER A 368 33.05 -16.93 25.97
N PRO A 369 34.18 -17.62 26.21
CA PRO A 369 34.99 -18.21 25.14
C PRO A 369 34.21 -19.16 24.22
N SER A 370 33.27 -19.93 24.76
CA SER A 370 32.43 -20.86 23.98
C SER A 370 31.42 -20.13 23.09
N THR A 371 30.80 -19.07 23.60
CA THR A 371 29.89 -18.21 22.81
C THR A 371 30.65 -17.50 21.70
N ARG A 372 31.88 -17.05 21.97
CA ARG A 372 32.76 -16.43 20.97
C ARG A 372 33.10 -17.40 19.84
N GLN A 373 33.41 -18.66 20.17
CA GLN A 373 33.73 -19.67 19.15
C GLN A 373 32.52 -19.96 18.25
N SER A 374 31.33 -20.14 18.82
CA SER A 374 30.09 -20.33 18.05
C SER A 374 29.81 -19.18 17.09
N TYR A 375 29.99 -17.93 17.54
CA TYR A 375 29.82 -16.77 16.67
C TYR A 375 30.84 -16.72 15.53
N MET A 376 32.11 -17.08 15.80
CA MET A 376 33.14 -17.12 14.76
C MET A 376 32.87 -18.22 13.74
N ASP A 377 32.34 -19.36 14.16
CA ASP A 377 31.99 -20.48 13.27
C ASP A 377 30.78 -20.11 12.39
N GLU A 378 29.76 -19.44 12.94
CA GLU A 378 28.64 -18.89 12.15
C GLU A 378 29.08 -17.81 11.15
N LEU A 379 30.01 -16.94 11.55
CA LEU A 379 30.60 -15.91 10.68
C LEU A 379 31.38 -16.54 9.53
N LEU A 380 32.13 -17.60 9.80
CA LEU A 380 32.90 -18.34 8.79
C LEU A 380 31.99 -19.06 7.79
N ASP A 381 30.92 -19.72 8.25
CA ASP A 381 29.94 -20.35 7.36
C ASP A 381 29.21 -19.31 6.49
N HIS A 382 28.83 -18.17 7.09
CA HIS A 382 28.23 -17.06 6.37
C HIS A 382 29.16 -16.47 5.30
N GLU A 383 30.45 -16.27 5.62
CA GLU A 383 31.46 -15.83 4.66
C GLU A 383 31.67 -16.83 3.52
N GLN A 384 31.68 -18.12 3.80
CA GLN A 384 31.83 -19.17 2.78
C GLN A 384 30.63 -19.21 1.82
N GLN A 385 29.40 -19.13 2.36
CA GLN A 385 28.20 -19.06 1.54
C GLN A 385 28.18 -17.79 0.68
N ARG A 386 28.56 -16.64 1.26
CA ARG A 386 28.69 -15.37 0.53
C ARG A 386 29.70 -15.46 -0.60
N LEU A 387 30.87 -16.03 -0.34
CA LEU A 387 31.91 -16.22 -1.35
C LEU A 387 31.40 -17.09 -2.51
N LYS A 388 30.67 -18.18 -2.21
CA LYS A 388 30.08 -19.05 -3.23
C LYS A 388 29.10 -18.30 -4.14
N LEU A 389 28.18 -17.54 -3.55
CA LEU A 389 27.20 -16.74 -4.28
C LEU A 389 27.85 -15.60 -5.09
N ALA A 390 28.85 -14.92 -4.53
CA ALA A 390 29.60 -13.89 -5.23
C ALA A 390 30.39 -14.47 -6.43
N ILE A 391 30.93 -15.68 -6.29
CA ILE A 391 31.58 -16.41 -7.39
C ILE A 391 30.54 -16.73 -8.49
N GLU A 392 29.37 -17.24 -8.14
CA GLU A 392 28.29 -17.54 -9.10
C GLU A 392 27.84 -16.28 -9.86
N VAL A 393 27.56 -15.18 -9.15
CA VAL A 393 27.21 -13.89 -9.79
C VAL A 393 28.36 -13.36 -10.65
N GLY A 394 29.60 -13.43 -10.17
CA GLY A 394 30.79 -13.01 -10.93
C GLY A 394 31.01 -13.86 -12.19
N GLN A 395 30.73 -15.16 -12.14
CA GLN A 395 30.78 -16.05 -13.31
C GLN A 395 29.69 -15.71 -14.31
N GLN A 396 28.46 -15.42 -13.86
CA GLN A 396 27.36 -15.02 -14.73
C GLN A 396 27.59 -13.65 -15.37
N LYS A 397 28.04 -12.64 -14.61
CA LYS A 397 28.42 -11.32 -15.15
C LYS A 397 29.52 -11.44 -16.21
N ARG A 398 30.53 -12.30 -15.97
CA ARG A 398 31.59 -12.56 -16.95
C ARG A 398 31.08 -13.29 -18.20
N ARG A 399 30.16 -14.25 -18.06
CA ARG A 399 29.51 -14.92 -19.19
C ARG A 399 28.65 -13.97 -20.02
N ALA A 400 27.90 -13.07 -19.37
CA ALA A 400 27.13 -12.02 -20.03
C ALA A 400 28.05 -11.02 -20.79
N ASN A 401 29.16 -10.61 -20.17
CA ASN A 401 30.16 -9.72 -20.80
C ASN A 401 30.99 -10.40 -21.91
N LEU A 402 31.10 -11.72 -21.90
CA LEU A 402 31.71 -12.48 -23.00
C LEU A 402 30.75 -12.60 -24.19
N SER A 403 29.45 -12.78 -23.93
CA SER A 403 28.42 -12.82 -24.98
C SER A 403 28.35 -11.53 -25.78
N THR A 404 28.46 -10.36 -25.14
CA THR A 404 28.49 -9.05 -25.82
C THR A 404 29.75 -8.81 -26.65
N ARG A 405 30.90 -9.42 -26.28
CA ARG A 405 32.16 -9.33 -27.06
C ARG A 405 32.21 -10.25 -28.28
N PHE A 406 31.38 -11.29 -28.35
CA PHE A 406 31.29 -12.18 -29.52
C PHE A 406 30.28 -11.73 -30.57
N SER A 407 29.48 -10.69 -30.28
CA SER A 407 28.59 -10.01 -31.22
C SER A 407 29.23 -8.79 -31.91
N GLU A 408 30.48 -8.42 -31.55
CA GLU A 408 31.28 -7.34 -32.17
C GLU A 408 32.33 -7.86 -33.18
N LYS A 409 32.21 -9.09 -33.67
CA LYS A 409 32.94 -9.61 -34.82
C LYS A 409 31.96 -10.23 -35.81
#